data_AF-A0A426UVP2-F1
#
_entry.id   AF-A0A426UVP2-F1
#
_cell.length_a   1.000
_cell.length_b   1.000
_cell.length_c   1.000
_cell.angle_alpha   90.00
_cell.angle_beta   90.00
_cell.angle_gamma   90.00
#
_symmetry.space_group_name_H-M   'P 1'
#
loop_
_entity.id
_entity.type
_entity.pdbx_description
1 polymer ?
#
loop_
_entity_poly.entity_id
_entity_poly.type
_entity_poly.pdbx_seq_one_letter_code
_entity_poly.pdbx_strand_id
1 'polypeptide(L)'
;MPLRSKPKARDLARALAATAALAGLVATTACGSRAGEETAATESCVDTSGDTVKVGSLNSLSGTMAISETTVRDAIALAVAEVNAAGGVQGKQIEIVAEDGASEPTVFAEKAEKLIREDCVAAVFGGWTSASRKAMLPVFEDNDSLLYYPVQYEGLEASENIFYTGATTNQQIIPALDYLVETGVESLYLVGSDYVFPRTANAIINAYAEAHGIEVLGEDYVTLGSTEFSTIVNQVKAADADAVFNTLNGDSNVAFFREYANVGLTAEDMPVMSVSIAEEEVGGIGVENIEGQLAAWNYYQTVDSPANTAFVEAFKAEYGADRVTSDPMEAAYNSVHLWAATVEKAGSFAVEDVQAAADGVSFDSPEGTVVIDGDNHHVTKTARIGRIDADGLLYTVWESDGPIEPDPFLEGYDWAADLSVTE
;
A
#
# COMPACT_ATOMS: atom_id res chain seq x y z
N MET A 1 -0.08 -45.65 32.05
CA MET A 1 -1.36 -46.42 32.06
C MET A 1 -1.20 -47.59 33.03
N PRO A 2 -2.14 -47.92 33.95
CA PRO A 2 -3.44 -47.29 34.21
C PRO A 2 -3.68 -46.81 35.66
N LEU A 3 -4.56 -45.81 35.74
CA LEU A 3 -5.28 -45.32 36.91
C LEU A 3 -6.28 -46.34 37.47
N ARG A 4 -6.50 -46.31 38.80
CA ARG A 4 -7.72 -46.64 39.59
C ARG A 4 -7.26 -46.78 41.07
N SER A 5 -7.89 -46.28 42.12
CA SER A 5 -9.31 -46.06 42.40
C SER A 5 -9.50 -45.21 43.69
N LYS A 6 -10.76 -44.78 43.85
CA LYS A 6 -11.43 -43.84 44.78
C LYS A 6 -11.26 -44.01 46.31
N PRO A 7 -11.71 -43.01 47.13
CA PRO A 7 -11.29 -42.78 48.51
C PRO A 7 -12.21 -43.41 49.57
N LYS A 8 -11.72 -43.47 50.83
CA LYS A 8 -12.51 -43.83 52.02
C LYS A 8 -12.65 -42.62 52.95
N ALA A 9 -13.90 -42.30 53.27
CA ALA A 9 -14.30 -41.38 54.34
C ALA A 9 -14.33 -42.10 55.70
N ARG A 10 -14.01 -41.35 56.78
CA ARG A 10 -14.47 -41.51 58.18
C ARG A 10 -13.76 -40.45 59.03
N ASP A 11 -14.44 -39.37 59.40
CA ASP A 11 -15.28 -39.21 60.61
C ASP A 11 -14.47 -38.81 61.85
N LEU A 12 -14.75 -37.61 62.36
CA LEU A 12 -14.94 -37.19 63.78
C LEU A 12 -14.54 -35.70 63.90
N ALA A 13 -15.15 -34.82 64.67
CA ALA A 13 -16.44 -34.67 65.34
C ALA A 13 -16.33 -33.38 66.17
N ARG A 14 -17.42 -32.58 66.23
CA ARG A 14 -17.79 -31.58 67.27
C ARG A 14 -16.94 -30.29 67.31
N ALA A 15 -17.45 -29.08 67.51
CA ALA A 15 -18.67 -28.65 68.20
C ALA A 15 -19.14 -27.24 67.75
N LEU A 16 -20.47 -27.05 67.72
CA LEU A 16 -21.28 -25.94 68.29
C LEU A 16 -20.61 -24.56 68.52
N ALA A 17 -21.24 -23.39 68.30
CA ALA A 17 -22.59 -23.01 67.90
C ALA A 17 -22.66 -21.47 67.78
N ALA A 18 -23.72 -21.01 67.09
CA ALA A 18 -24.34 -19.67 67.10
C ALA A 18 -23.51 -18.51 66.50
N THR A 19 -24.03 -17.69 65.59
CA THR A 19 -25.32 -16.97 65.67
C THR A 19 -25.97 -16.74 64.30
N ALA A 20 -27.28 -16.55 64.33
CA ALA A 20 -28.22 -16.50 63.23
C ALA A 20 -28.38 -15.13 62.55
N ALA A 21 -28.69 -15.13 61.25
CA ALA A 21 -29.70 -14.25 60.63
C ALA A 21 -30.20 -14.86 59.30
N LEU A 22 -31.42 -15.41 59.33
CA LEU A 22 -32.36 -15.64 58.21
C LEU A 22 -32.76 -14.28 57.60
N ALA A 23 -33.31 -14.10 56.40
CA ALA A 23 -33.80 -14.93 55.29
C ALA A 23 -34.16 -13.96 54.15
N GLY A 24 -34.30 -14.47 52.92
CA GLY A 24 -34.96 -13.71 51.85
C GLY A 24 -34.90 -14.39 50.49
N LEU A 25 -35.73 -15.43 50.29
CA LEU A 25 -36.08 -15.90 48.95
C LEU A 25 -36.95 -14.85 48.25
N VAL A 26 -36.52 -14.40 47.08
CA VAL A 26 -37.43 -13.95 46.02
C VAL A 26 -36.94 -14.58 44.71
N ALA A 27 -37.64 -15.62 44.27
CA ALA A 27 -37.52 -16.15 42.92
C ALA A 27 -38.46 -15.34 42.03
N THR A 28 -37.89 -14.43 41.24
CA THR A 28 -38.57 -13.81 40.10
C THR A 28 -37.94 -14.33 38.83
N THR A 29 -38.69 -15.18 38.12
CA THR A 29 -38.58 -15.36 36.68
C THR A 29 -38.74 -14.01 36.01
N ALA A 30 -37.65 -13.47 35.46
CA ALA A 30 -37.68 -12.29 34.61
C ALA A 30 -37.15 -12.71 33.22
N CYS A 31 -38.03 -12.60 32.23
CA CYS A 31 -37.67 -12.51 30.83
C CYS A 31 -36.68 -11.33 30.67
N GLY A 32 -35.41 -11.63 30.46
CA GLY A 32 -34.41 -10.66 30.04
C GLY A 32 -34.44 -10.55 28.53
N SER A 33 -35.13 -9.55 28.03
CA SER A 33 -34.93 -8.97 26.71
C SER A 33 -33.43 -8.79 26.43
N ARG A 34 -32.93 -9.40 25.35
CA ARG A 34 -31.71 -8.92 24.68
C ARG A 34 -32.04 -7.54 24.12
N ALA A 35 -31.91 -6.52 24.96
CA ALA A 35 -31.63 -5.18 24.48
C ALA A 35 -30.24 -5.26 23.83
N GLY A 36 -30.13 -4.70 22.63
CA GLY A 36 -28.90 -4.70 21.86
C GLY A 36 -27.74 -4.21 22.71
N GLU A 37 -26.62 -4.92 22.61
CA GLU A 37 -25.33 -4.27 22.78
C GLU A 37 -25.27 -3.21 21.68
N GLU A 38 -25.67 -1.98 22.02
CA GLU A 38 -25.05 -0.81 21.43
C GLU A 38 -23.57 -0.96 21.76
N THR A 39 -22.78 -1.42 20.78
CA THR A 39 -21.35 -1.17 20.74
C THR A 39 -21.19 0.33 20.94
N ALA A 40 -20.82 0.73 22.15
CA ALA A 40 -20.46 2.12 22.42
C ALA A 40 -19.31 2.43 21.47
N ALA A 41 -19.56 3.29 20.49
CA ALA A 41 -18.52 3.80 19.61
C ALA A 41 -17.37 4.30 20.49
N THR A 42 -16.17 3.80 20.24
CA THR A 42 -14.98 4.30 20.92
C THR A 42 -14.91 5.79 20.61
N GLU A 43 -15.06 6.65 21.62
CA GLU A 43 -15.01 8.09 21.44
C GLU A 43 -13.61 8.46 20.91
N SER A 44 -13.54 8.95 19.66
CA SER A 44 -12.29 9.31 19.00
C SER A 44 -11.53 10.35 19.83
N CYS A 45 -10.21 10.14 20.03
CA CYS A 45 -9.38 11.05 20.80
C CYS A 45 -8.85 12.25 20.00
N VAL A 46 -9.20 12.35 18.72
CA VAL A 46 -8.78 13.43 17.81
C VAL A 46 -9.31 14.78 18.30
N ASP A 47 -8.41 15.67 18.69
CA ASP A 47 -8.78 17.02 19.15
C ASP A 47 -8.98 17.96 17.96
N THR A 48 -10.24 18.35 17.75
CA THR A 48 -10.65 19.32 16.73
C THR A 48 -11.16 20.64 17.35
N SER A 49 -10.90 20.89 18.63
CA SER A 49 -11.37 22.09 19.33
C SER A 49 -10.50 23.34 19.09
N GLY A 50 -9.24 23.14 18.70
CA GLY A 50 -8.26 24.20 18.44
C GLY A 50 -8.16 24.64 16.97
N ASP A 51 -7.12 25.42 16.68
CA ASP A 51 -6.79 25.92 15.35
C ASP A 51 -5.94 24.93 14.53
N THR A 52 -5.61 23.76 15.09
CA THR A 52 -4.80 22.72 14.44
C THR A 52 -5.45 21.35 14.51
N VAL A 53 -5.02 20.45 13.63
CA VAL A 53 -5.38 19.03 13.59
C VAL A 53 -4.14 18.21 13.29
N LYS A 54 -3.94 17.09 13.99
CA LYS A 54 -2.77 16.24 13.77
C LYS A 54 -3.03 15.18 12.70
N VAL A 55 -2.02 14.89 11.90
CA VAL A 55 -2.00 13.75 10.98
C VAL A 55 -0.72 12.95 11.18
N GLY A 56 -0.79 11.64 10.98
CA GLY A 56 0.37 10.75 11.02
C GLY A 56 1.07 10.69 9.68
N SER A 57 2.41 10.62 9.68
CA SER A 57 3.21 10.17 8.56
C SER A 57 4.02 8.96 9.00
N LEU A 58 3.76 7.80 8.39
CA LEU A 58 4.37 6.54 8.78
C LEU A 58 5.07 5.91 7.58
N ASN A 59 6.40 5.98 7.58
CA ASN A 59 7.24 5.56 6.46
C ASN A 59 8.53 4.91 6.98
N SER A 60 9.17 4.07 6.20
CA SER A 60 10.51 3.57 6.47
C SER A 60 11.55 4.67 6.21
N LEU A 61 12.10 5.24 7.27
CA LEU A 61 13.24 6.17 7.21
C LEU A 61 14.58 5.44 7.43
N SER A 62 14.48 4.15 7.75
CA SER A 62 15.58 3.19 7.85
C SER A 62 15.17 1.82 7.29
N GLY A 63 16.15 0.95 7.04
CA GLY A 63 15.93 -0.38 6.45
C GLY A 63 15.95 -0.40 4.91
N THR A 64 15.60 -1.56 4.33
CA THR A 64 15.66 -1.85 2.88
C THR A 64 14.79 -0.92 2.03
N MET A 65 13.69 -0.40 2.58
CA MET A 65 12.78 0.51 1.88
C MET A 65 13.12 1.99 2.07
N ALA A 66 14.19 2.34 2.80
CA ALA A 66 14.47 3.73 3.17
C ALA A 66 14.67 4.67 1.96
N ILE A 67 15.23 4.16 0.85
CA ILE A 67 15.41 4.94 -0.39
C ILE A 67 14.05 5.40 -0.93
N SER A 68 13.10 4.47 -1.03
CA SER A 68 11.80 4.71 -1.64
C SER A 68 10.83 5.41 -0.69
N GLU A 69 10.85 5.09 0.61
CA GLU A 69 9.87 5.64 1.56
C GLU A 69 10.24 7.03 2.14
N THR A 70 11.52 7.42 2.10
CA THR A 70 11.91 8.79 2.50
C THR A 70 11.32 9.83 1.55
N THR A 71 11.24 9.51 0.26
CA THR A 71 10.69 10.42 -0.75
C THR A 71 9.17 10.55 -0.63
N VAL A 72 8.47 9.45 -0.30
CA VAL A 72 7.04 9.44 0.06
C VAL A 72 6.76 10.37 1.24
N ARG A 73 7.56 10.28 2.30
CA ARG A 73 7.46 11.18 3.47
C ARG A 73 7.63 12.65 3.06
N ASP A 74 8.62 12.96 2.23
CA ASP A 74 8.85 14.31 1.72
C ASP A 74 7.65 14.83 0.91
N ALA A 75 7.01 13.99 0.08
CA ALA A 75 5.82 14.37 -0.69
C ALA A 75 4.58 14.63 0.20
N ILE A 76 4.37 13.83 1.25
CA ILE A 76 3.33 14.08 2.26
C ILE A 76 3.54 15.45 2.92
N ALA A 77 4.79 15.74 3.31
CA ALA A 77 5.12 17.01 3.95
C ALA A 77 4.90 18.22 3.02
N LEU A 78 5.23 18.08 1.73
CA LEU A 78 4.95 19.10 0.71
C LEU A 78 3.44 19.36 0.57
N ALA A 79 2.63 18.31 0.40
CA ALA A 79 1.18 18.44 0.26
C ALA A 79 0.54 19.12 1.49
N VAL A 80 0.97 18.73 2.70
CA VAL A 80 0.52 19.38 3.94
C VAL A 80 0.89 20.86 3.97
N ALA A 81 2.10 21.23 3.53
CA ALA A 81 2.52 22.63 3.48
C ALA A 81 1.63 23.46 2.55
N GLU A 82 1.26 22.91 1.39
CA GLU A 82 0.36 23.54 0.43
C GLU A 82 -1.07 23.69 0.98
N VAL A 83 -1.62 22.62 1.57
CA VAL A 83 -2.94 22.67 2.22
C VAL A 83 -2.97 23.72 3.33
N ASN A 84 -1.93 23.77 4.17
CA ASN A 84 -1.79 24.77 5.22
C ASN A 84 -1.72 26.20 4.67
N ALA A 85 -0.93 26.41 3.61
CA ALA A 85 -0.83 27.70 2.92
C ALA A 85 -2.16 28.15 2.31
N ALA A 86 -3.02 27.20 1.93
CA ALA A 86 -4.39 27.45 1.44
C ALA A 86 -5.42 27.72 2.55
N GLY A 87 -5.02 27.66 3.82
CA GLY A 87 -5.89 27.91 4.98
C GLY A 87 -6.13 26.69 5.88
N GLY A 88 -5.54 25.55 5.54
CA GLY A 88 -5.74 24.29 6.26
C GLY A 88 -7.02 23.58 5.84
N VAL A 89 -7.50 22.67 6.69
CA VAL A 89 -8.71 21.86 6.47
C VAL A 89 -9.73 22.21 7.54
N GLN A 90 -10.95 22.55 7.15
CA GLN A 90 -12.01 23.04 8.04
C GLN A 90 -11.53 24.20 8.93
N GLY A 91 -10.67 25.06 8.35
CA GLY A 91 -10.02 26.19 9.03
C GLY A 91 -8.92 25.82 10.03
N LYS A 92 -8.45 24.56 10.04
CA LYS A 92 -7.41 24.05 10.93
C LYS A 92 -6.10 23.77 10.20
N GLN A 93 -4.99 24.22 10.77
CA GLN A 93 -3.66 23.90 10.27
C GLN A 93 -3.29 22.45 10.62
N ILE A 94 -2.77 21.73 9.65
CA ILE A 94 -2.31 20.35 9.79
C ILE A 94 -0.93 20.33 10.47
N GLU A 95 -0.81 19.54 11.54
CA GLU A 95 0.44 19.21 12.22
C GLU A 95 0.83 17.76 11.94
N ILE A 96 1.99 17.53 11.32
CA ILE A 96 2.49 16.17 11.06
C ILE A 96 3.16 15.59 12.30
N VAL A 97 2.76 14.38 12.67
CA VAL A 97 3.47 13.51 13.61
C VAL A 97 4.09 12.36 12.81
N ALA A 98 5.42 12.33 12.72
CA ALA A 98 6.14 11.35 11.90
C ALA A 98 6.71 10.20 12.74
N GLU A 99 6.61 8.97 12.23
CA GLU A 99 7.20 7.76 12.80
C GLU A 99 7.98 6.96 11.75
N ASP A 100 9.05 6.29 12.20
CA ASP A 100 9.86 5.40 11.36
C ASP A 100 9.36 3.95 11.47
N GLY A 101 8.90 3.40 10.35
CA GLY A 101 8.48 2.00 10.22
C GLY A 101 9.63 1.00 10.05
N ALA A 102 10.86 1.49 9.82
CA ALA A 102 12.10 0.72 9.74
C ALA A 102 12.09 -0.46 8.76
N SER A 103 11.21 -0.47 7.75
CA SER A 103 10.95 -1.59 6.84
C SER A 103 10.44 -2.86 7.53
N GLU A 104 9.89 -2.77 8.74
CA GLU A 104 9.51 -3.93 9.56
C GLU A 104 8.00 -3.93 9.86
N PRO A 105 7.23 -4.91 9.37
CA PRO A 105 5.76 -4.91 9.53
C PRO A 105 5.27 -4.77 10.97
N THR A 106 5.97 -5.40 11.94
CA THR A 106 5.60 -5.28 13.36
C THR A 106 5.85 -3.89 13.91
N VAL A 107 6.89 -3.19 13.43
CA VAL A 107 7.18 -1.81 13.82
C VAL A 107 6.12 -0.88 13.22
N PHE A 108 5.73 -1.07 11.96
CA PHE A 108 4.62 -0.33 11.36
C PHE A 108 3.34 -0.44 12.18
N ALA A 109 2.94 -1.65 12.61
CA ALA A 109 1.77 -1.85 13.46
C ALA A 109 1.90 -1.13 14.83
N GLU A 110 3.06 -1.23 15.48
CA GLU A 110 3.33 -0.54 16.76
C GLU A 110 3.25 0.99 16.61
N LYS A 111 3.81 1.52 15.52
CA LYS A 111 3.82 2.97 15.24
C LYS A 111 2.45 3.49 14.83
N ALA A 112 1.68 2.74 14.06
CA ALA A 112 0.29 3.07 13.74
C ALA A 112 -0.54 3.18 15.04
N GLU A 113 -0.42 2.19 15.93
CA GLU A 113 -1.11 2.18 17.21
C GLU A 113 -0.74 3.40 18.08
N LYS A 114 0.55 3.76 18.13
CA LYS A 114 1.01 4.98 18.82
C LYS A 114 0.39 6.24 18.22
N LEU A 115 0.46 6.40 16.89
CA LEU A 115 -0.08 7.57 16.19
C LEU A 115 -1.59 7.74 16.48
N ILE A 116 -2.33 6.63 16.49
CA ILE A 116 -3.77 6.63 16.74
C ILE A 116 -4.08 6.90 18.22
N ARG A 117 -3.50 6.13 19.15
CA ARG A 117 -3.93 6.14 20.56
C ARG A 117 -3.23 7.17 21.44
N GLU A 118 -1.98 7.50 21.12
CA GLU A 118 -1.18 8.44 21.93
C GLU A 118 -1.15 9.83 21.30
N ASP A 119 -0.94 9.90 19.99
CA ASP A 119 -0.83 11.18 19.29
C ASP A 119 -2.19 11.73 18.83
N CYS A 120 -3.22 10.87 18.77
CA CYS A 120 -4.58 11.20 18.39
C CYS A 120 -4.68 11.89 17.03
N VAL A 121 -4.05 11.29 16.03
CA VAL A 121 -4.06 11.77 14.64
C VAL A 121 -5.40 11.49 13.97
N ALA A 122 -5.86 12.42 13.11
CA ALA A 122 -7.12 12.30 12.37
C ALA A 122 -7.04 11.27 11.22
N ALA A 123 -5.85 11.09 10.66
CA ALA A 123 -5.55 10.11 9.62
C ALA A 123 -4.04 9.86 9.62
N VAL A 124 -3.62 8.71 9.09
CA VAL A 124 -2.22 8.38 8.84
C VAL A 124 -1.99 8.28 7.33
N PHE A 125 -0.89 8.85 6.86
CA PHE A 125 -0.44 8.78 5.47
C PHE A 125 0.86 7.99 5.39
N GLY A 126 0.94 7.04 4.46
CA GLY A 126 2.18 6.32 4.17
C GLY A 126 2.03 4.80 4.19
N GLY A 127 3.14 4.12 4.47
CA GLY A 127 3.33 2.70 4.19
C GLY A 127 3.84 2.47 2.77
N TRP A 128 4.40 1.27 2.55
CA TRP A 128 4.86 0.83 1.23
C TRP A 128 4.59 -0.64 1.00
N THR A 129 5.24 -1.53 1.76
CA THR A 129 5.08 -2.97 1.51
C THR A 129 3.70 -3.44 1.94
N SER A 130 3.08 -4.32 1.15
CA SER A 130 1.83 -4.98 1.53
C SER A 130 1.93 -5.76 2.84
N ALA A 131 3.12 -6.24 3.21
CA ALA A 131 3.34 -6.86 4.52
C ALA A 131 3.13 -5.86 5.67
N SER A 132 3.68 -4.64 5.55
CA SER A 132 3.44 -3.56 6.51
C SER A 132 1.97 -3.13 6.51
N ARG A 133 1.34 -2.99 5.34
CA ARG A 133 -0.09 -2.67 5.24
C ARG A 133 -0.96 -3.69 5.97
N LYS A 134 -0.76 -4.99 5.69
CA LYS A 134 -1.52 -6.07 6.36
C LYS A 134 -1.26 -6.14 7.87
N ALA A 135 -0.08 -5.75 8.34
CA ALA A 135 0.20 -5.65 9.78
C ALA A 135 -0.50 -4.44 10.43
N MET A 136 -0.64 -3.34 9.71
CA MET A 136 -1.35 -2.15 10.15
C MET A 136 -2.88 -2.28 10.06
N LEU A 137 -3.40 -3.00 9.07
CA LEU A 137 -4.84 -3.16 8.80
C LEU A 137 -5.69 -3.38 10.07
N PRO A 138 -5.43 -4.42 10.90
CA PRO A 138 -6.24 -4.63 12.11
C PRO A 138 -6.12 -3.49 13.12
N VAL A 139 -5.00 -2.75 13.14
CA VAL A 139 -4.83 -1.59 14.02
C VAL A 139 -5.77 -0.45 13.60
N PHE A 140 -5.92 -0.21 12.30
CA PHE A 140 -6.83 0.82 11.80
C PHE A 140 -8.31 0.42 11.95
N GLU A 141 -8.64 -0.83 11.68
CA GLU A 141 -10.01 -1.36 11.84
C GLU A 141 -10.45 -1.41 13.31
N ASP A 142 -9.61 -1.94 14.21
CA ASP A 142 -9.96 -2.06 15.64
C ASP A 142 -10.11 -0.70 16.34
N ASN A 143 -9.48 0.34 15.80
CA ASN A 143 -9.49 1.69 16.37
C ASN A 143 -10.39 2.67 15.59
N ASP A 144 -11.10 2.21 14.57
CA ASP A 144 -11.90 3.07 13.68
C ASP A 144 -11.13 4.32 13.24
N SER A 145 -9.99 4.11 12.59
CA SER A 145 -9.05 5.15 12.17
C SER A 145 -8.73 5.04 10.69
N LEU A 146 -8.29 6.12 10.06
CA LEU A 146 -8.04 6.16 8.62
C LEU A 146 -6.57 6.02 8.26
N LEU A 147 -6.27 5.11 7.34
CA LEU A 147 -4.99 5.03 6.62
C LEU A 147 -5.21 5.47 5.17
N TYR A 148 -4.33 6.33 4.66
CA TYR A 148 -4.18 6.59 3.23
C TYR A 148 -2.89 5.93 2.75
N TYR A 149 -3.05 4.87 1.94
CA TYR A 149 -1.98 3.99 1.50
C TYR A 149 -1.58 4.27 0.04
N PRO A 150 -0.40 4.87 -0.20
CA PRO A 150 -0.07 5.52 -1.47
C PRO A 150 0.76 4.66 -2.42
N VAL A 151 0.64 3.34 -2.35
CA VAL A 151 1.52 2.43 -3.10
C VAL A 151 0.69 1.38 -3.81
N GLN A 152 1.11 1.00 -5.01
CA GLN A 152 0.52 -0.10 -5.75
C GLN A 152 0.57 -1.40 -4.94
N TYR A 153 -0.44 -2.24 -5.09
CA TYR A 153 -0.47 -3.52 -4.38
C TYR A 153 -1.21 -4.63 -5.14
N GLU A 154 -1.28 -5.80 -4.52
CA GLU A 154 -1.76 -7.04 -5.12
C GLU A 154 -3.27 -7.13 -5.35
N GLY A 155 -4.06 -6.15 -4.89
CA GLY A 155 -5.51 -6.28 -4.87
C GLY A 155 -5.99 -7.26 -3.79
N LEU A 156 -7.19 -7.80 -3.99
CA LEU A 156 -7.84 -8.79 -3.13
C LEU A 156 -8.02 -8.30 -1.68
N GLU A 157 -8.23 -7.00 -1.52
CA GLU A 157 -8.45 -6.34 -0.24
C GLU A 157 -9.32 -5.10 -0.46
N ALA A 158 -10.23 -4.85 0.46
CA ALA A 158 -10.89 -3.57 0.60
C ALA A 158 -11.24 -3.41 2.09
N SER A 159 -11.00 -2.22 2.64
CA SER A 159 -11.31 -1.90 4.02
C SER A 159 -11.94 -0.52 4.08
N GLU A 160 -13.00 -0.38 4.87
CA GLU A 160 -13.62 0.93 5.09
C GLU A 160 -12.62 1.92 5.72
N ASN A 161 -11.62 1.41 6.46
CA ASN A 161 -10.63 2.21 7.18
C ASN A 161 -9.35 2.53 6.35
N ILE A 162 -9.24 2.04 5.12
CA ILE A 162 -8.10 2.31 4.24
C ILE A 162 -8.57 2.94 2.93
N PHE A 163 -7.99 4.09 2.60
CA PHE A 163 -8.06 4.69 1.28
C PHE A 163 -6.82 4.29 0.47
N TYR A 164 -7.03 3.58 -0.64
CA TYR A 164 -5.99 3.04 -1.49
C TYR A 164 -5.74 4.03 -2.64
N THR A 165 -4.72 4.87 -2.48
CA THR A 165 -4.39 5.94 -3.43
C THR A 165 -3.30 5.54 -4.43
N GLY A 166 -2.69 4.37 -4.25
CA GLY A 166 -1.93 3.66 -5.28
C GLY A 166 -2.82 2.73 -6.13
N ALA A 167 -2.27 2.18 -7.21
CA ALA A 167 -3.01 1.29 -8.11
C ALA A 167 -3.22 -0.12 -7.56
N THR A 168 -4.31 -0.76 -8.00
CA THR A 168 -4.44 -2.22 -7.95
C THR A 168 -4.04 -2.86 -9.29
N THR A 169 -4.06 -4.19 -9.36
CA THR A 169 -3.46 -4.93 -10.48
C THR A 169 -4.14 -4.68 -11.82
N ASN A 170 -5.44 -4.38 -11.86
CA ASN A 170 -6.15 -3.99 -13.09
C ASN A 170 -5.73 -2.60 -13.63
N GLN A 171 -5.08 -1.79 -12.82
CA GLN A 171 -4.61 -0.45 -13.16
C GLN A 171 -3.11 -0.37 -13.43
N GLN A 172 -2.36 -1.48 -13.28
CA GLN A 172 -0.91 -1.51 -13.49
C GLN A 172 -0.42 -2.82 -14.13
N ILE A 173 -0.54 -3.94 -13.40
CA ILE A 173 0.00 -5.24 -13.85
C ILE A 173 -0.68 -5.73 -15.12
N ILE A 174 -2.02 -5.71 -15.17
CA ILE A 174 -2.77 -6.18 -16.33
C ILE A 174 -2.47 -5.32 -17.58
N PRO A 175 -2.54 -3.96 -17.52
CA PRO A 175 -2.09 -3.12 -18.62
C PRO A 175 -0.64 -3.36 -19.07
N ALA A 176 0.27 -3.65 -18.13
CA ALA A 176 1.66 -3.99 -18.46
C ALA A 176 1.76 -5.30 -19.24
N LEU A 177 0.98 -6.31 -18.86
CA LEU A 177 0.91 -7.58 -19.56
C LEU A 177 0.24 -7.43 -20.93
N ASP A 178 -0.83 -6.63 -21.04
CA ASP A 178 -1.48 -6.29 -22.31
C ASP A 178 -0.47 -5.66 -23.27
N TYR A 179 0.31 -4.67 -22.81
CA TYR A 179 1.37 -4.04 -23.59
C TYR A 179 2.43 -5.06 -24.06
N LEU A 180 2.87 -5.97 -23.19
CA LEU A 180 3.83 -7.02 -23.57
C LEU A 180 3.25 -7.94 -24.66
N VAL A 181 1.99 -8.37 -24.53
CA VAL A 181 1.30 -9.17 -25.56
C VAL A 181 1.22 -8.42 -26.88
N GLU A 182 0.84 -7.14 -26.86
CA GLU A 182 0.73 -6.29 -28.07
C GLU A 182 2.09 -6.09 -28.77
N THR A 183 3.19 -6.09 -28.00
CA THR A 183 4.56 -6.03 -28.54
C THR A 183 5.09 -7.37 -29.04
N GLY A 184 4.32 -8.46 -28.88
CA GLY A 184 4.65 -9.78 -29.40
C GLY A 184 5.42 -10.68 -28.43
N VAL A 185 5.40 -10.38 -27.14
CA VAL A 185 5.95 -11.25 -26.09
C VAL A 185 5.08 -12.50 -25.97
N GLU A 186 5.69 -13.68 -26.12
CA GLU A 186 5.03 -14.99 -26.01
C GLU A 186 5.52 -15.78 -24.78
N SER A 187 6.60 -15.33 -24.13
CA SER A 187 7.17 -15.98 -22.95
C SER A 187 7.73 -15.00 -21.91
N LEU A 188 7.62 -15.36 -20.63
CA LEU A 188 8.06 -14.55 -19.49
C LEU A 188 9.00 -15.32 -18.55
N TYR A 189 9.90 -14.59 -17.90
CA TYR A 189 10.55 -15.02 -16.66
C TYR A 189 10.15 -14.10 -15.51
N LEU A 190 9.74 -14.66 -14.38
CA LEU A 190 9.30 -13.88 -13.22
C LEU A 190 10.41 -13.81 -12.16
N VAL A 191 10.69 -12.61 -11.67
CA VAL A 191 11.65 -12.41 -10.57
C VAL A 191 11.01 -11.51 -9.52
N GLY A 192 10.88 -12.01 -8.28
CA GLY A 192 10.15 -11.31 -7.21
C GLY A 192 10.83 -11.34 -5.85
N SER A 193 10.43 -10.42 -4.97
CA SER A 193 10.82 -10.48 -3.55
C SER A 193 9.88 -11.42 -2.78
N ASP A 194 10.39 -12.23 -1.86
CA ASP A 194 9.63 -13.30 -1.20
C ASP A 194 8.75 -12.78 -0.05
N TYR A 195 7.67 -12.07 -0.40
CA TYR A 195 6.61 -11.64 0.52
C TYR A 195 5.26 -11.53 -0.22
N VAL A 196 4.22 -11.09 0.49
CA VAL A 196 2.83 -11.18 0.00
C VAL A 196 2.57 -10.51 -1.35
N PHE A 197 3.14 -9.32 -1.61
CA PHE A 197 2.88 -8.62 -2.89
C PHE A 197 3.40 -9.42 -4.10
N PRO A 198 4.71 -9.75 -4.22
CA PRO A 198 5.20 -10.45 -5.41
C PRO A 198 4.64 -11.87 -5.54
N ARG A 199 4.29 -12.53 -4.42
CA ARG A 199 3.65 -13.85 -4.45
C ARG A 199 2.25 -13.78 -5.05
N THR A 200 1.42 -12.85 -4.59
CA THR A 200 0.05 -12.69 -5.11
C THR A 200 0.06 -12.09 -6.51
N ALA A 201 0.89 -11.09 -6.77
CA ALA A 201 1.08 -10.50 -8.10
C ALA A 201 1.50 -11.55 -9.13
N ASN A 202 2.50 -12.39 -8.82
CA ASN A 202 2.92 -13.45 -9.74
C ASN A 202 1.85 -14.54 -9.91
N ALA A 203 1.01 -14.81 -8.91
CA ALA A 203 -0.13 -15.71 -9.10
C ALA A 203 -1.14 -15.15 -10.11
N ILE A 204 -1.41 -13.83 -10.05
CA ILE A 204 -2.24 -13.12 -11.04
C ILE A 204 -1.57 -13.14 -12.42
N ILE A 205 -0.27 -12.86 -12.50
CA ILE A 205 0.50 -12.91 -13.76
C ILE A 205 0.47 -14.31 -14.38
N ASN A 206 0.63 -15.36 -13.59
CA ASN A 206 0.55 -16.74 -14.08
C ASN A 206 -0.85 -17.08 -14.62
N ALA A 207 -1.92 -16.67 -13.94
CA ALA A 207 -3.29 -16.88 -14.41
C ALA A 207 -3.57 -16.12 -15.71
N TYR A 208 -3.13 -14.86 -15.80
CA TYR A 208 -3.18 -14.08 -17.03
C TYR A 208 -2.38 -14.78 -18.15
N ALA A 209 -1.15 -15.21 -17.87
CA ALA A 209 -0.29 -15.87 -18.85
C ALA A 209 -0.93 -17.15 -19.41
N GLU A 210 -1.52 -18.00 -18.56
CA GLU A 210 -2.25 -19.19 -18.98
C GLU A 210 -3.44 -18.85 -19.89
N ALA A 211 -4.22 -17.83 -19.52
CA ALA A 211 -5.39 -17.42 -20.29
C ALA A 211 -5.05 -16.76 -21.65
N HIS A 212 -3.88 -16.13 -21.74
CA HIS A 212 -3.42 -15.40 -22.94
C HIS A 212 -2.38 -16.17 -23.76
N GLY A 213 -2.03 -17.39 -23.36
CA GLY A 213 -1.12 -18.27 -24.11
C GLY A 213 0.35 -17.87 -24.01
N ILE A 214 0.72 -17.16 -22.93
CA ILE A 214 2.11 -16.79 -22.62
C ILE A 214 2.76 -17.91 -21.81
N GLU A 215 3.96 -18.34 -22.19
CA GLU A 215 4.71 -19.36 -21.46
C GLU A 215 5.58 -18.74 -20.36
N VAL A 216 5.35 -19.12 -19.09
CA VAL A 216 6.26 -18.73 -17.99
C VAL A 216 7.41 -19.75 -17.92
N LEU A 217 8.61 -19.33 -18.33
CA LEU A 217 9.79 -20.19 -18.43
C LEU A 217 10.57 -20.33 -17.12
N GLY A 218 10.25 -19.50 -16.13
CA GLY A 218 10.81 -19.58 -14.79
C GLY A 218 10.24 -18.54 -13.85
N GLU A 219 10.35 -18.82 -12.55
CA GLU A 219 9.88 -17.96 -11.47
C GLU A 219 10.80 -18.15 -10.26
N ASP A 220 11.55 -17.09 -9.90
CA ASP A 220 12.47 -17.09 -8.77
C ASP A 220 12.14 -15.99 -7.77
N TYR A 221 12.39 -16.30 -6.50
CA TYR A 221 12.21 -15.36 -5.39
C TYR A 221 13.46 -15.22 -4.55
N VAL A 222 13.69 -14.00 -4.07
CA VAL A 222 14.71 -13.70 -3.06
C VAL A 222 14.08 -13.02 -1.86
N THR A 223 14.66 -13.22 -0.67
CA THR A 223 14.28 -12.43 0.50
C THR A 223 14.43 -10.94 0.21
N LEU A 224 13.49 -10.12 0.69
CA LEU A 224 13.57 -8.66 0.60
C LEU A 224 14.91 -8.17 1.19
N GLY A 225 15.60 -7.26 0.51
CA GLY A 225 16.93 -6.80 0.88
C GLY A 225 18.09 -7.71 0.45
N SER A 226 17.82 -8.80 -0.27
CA SER A 226 18.88 -9.63 -0.85
C SER A 226 19.64 -8.87 -1.93
N THR A 227 20.95 -9.09 -1.99
CA THR A 227 21.86 -8.57 -3.02
C THR A 227 22.48 -9.67 -3.88
N GLU A 228 22.15 -10.94 -3.61
CA GLU A 228 22.77 -12.10 -4.25
C GLU A 228 21.98 -12.55 -5.48
N PHE A 229 22.22 -11.92 -6.63
CA PHE A 229 21.46 -12.18 -7.86
C PHE A 229 22.16 -13.04 -8.91
N SER A 230 23.45 -13.35 -8.73
CA SER A 230 24.25 -14.06 -9.75
C SER A 230 23.62 -15.36 -10.26
N THR A 231 23.02 -16.17 -9.37
CA THR A 231 22.38 -17.43 -9.79
C THR A 231 21.11 -17.15 -10.61
N ILE A 232 20.26 -16.25 -10.13
CA ILE A 232 18.99 -15.90 -10.78
C ILE A 232 19.23 -15.28 -12.16
N VAL A 233 20.15 -14.32 -12.31
CA VAL A 233 20.41 -13.71 -13.61
C VAL A 233 20.98 -14.70 -14.63
N ASN A 234 21.72 -15.72 -14.17
CA ASN A 234 22.18 -16.81 -15.04
C ASN A 234 21.02 -17.75 -15.45
N GLN A 235 20.04 -17.97 -14.57
CA GLN A 235 18.84 -18.74 -14.91
C GLN A 235 17.95 -17.97 -15.89
N VAL A 236 17.72 -16.67 -15.63
CA VAL A 236 17.03 -15.74 -16.55
C VAL A 236 17.68 -15.80 -17.94
N LYS A 237 19.00 -15.62 -18.02
CA LYS A 237 19.74 -15.69 -19.28
C LYS A 237 19.62 -17.05 -19.97
N ALA A 238 19.60 -18.14 -19.22
CA ALA A 238 19.52 -19.49 -19.77
C ALA A 238 18.10 -19.88 -20.21
N ALA A 239 17.08 -19.26 -19.62
CA ALA A 239 15.68 -19.48 -19.98
C ALA A 239 15.33 -18.88 -21.34
N ASP A 240 16.00 -17.79 -21.73
CA ASP A 240 15.82 -17.16 -23.07
C ASP A 240 14.35 -16.77 -23.31
N ALA A 241 13.69 -16.24 -22.27
CA ALA A 241 12.33 -15.70 -22.37
C ALA A 241 12.30 -14.40 -23.18
N ASP A 242 11.15 -14.07 -23.77
CA ASP A 242 11.01 -12.82 -24.52
C ASP A 242 11.10 -11.58 -23.62
N ALA A 243 10.67 -11.69 -22.35
CA ALA A 243 10.80 -10.63 -21.36
C ALA A 243 10.93 -11.16 -19.92
N VAL A 244 11.44 -10.30 -19.03
CA VAL A 244 11.37 -10.51 -17.58
C VAL A 244 10.24 -9.66 -17.02
N PHE A 245 9.38 -10.23 -16.18
CA PHE A 245 8.46 -9.46 -15.35
C PHE A 245 9.02 -9.37 -13.92
N ASN A 246 9.36 -8.16 -13.51
CA ASN A 246 10.07 -7.88 -12.27
C ASN A 246 9.14 -7.34 -11.18
N THR A 247 9.00 -8.11 -10.10
CA THR A 247 8.27 -7.76 -8.86
C THR A 247 9.22 -7.64 -7.65
N LEU A 248 10.51 -7.41 -7.88
CA LEU A 248 11.48 -7.08 -6.82
C LEU A 248 11.21 -5.68 -6.25
N ASN A 249 11.47 -5.50 -4.94
CA ASN A 249 11.25 -4.24 -4.25
C ASN A 249 12.53 -3.74 -3.55
N GLY A 250 12.61 -2.42 -3.36
CA GLY A 250 13.68 -1.75 -2.61
C GLY A 250 15.08 -1.95 -3.21
N ASP A 251 16.09 -2.02 -2.34
CA ASP A 251 17.50 -2.15 -2.70
C ASP A 251 17.85 -3.45 -3.45
N SER A 252 16.98 -4.47 -3.44
CA SER A 252 17.11 -5.65 -4.29
C SER A 252 17.11 -5.32 -5.79
N ASN A 253 16.39 -4.28 -6.23
CA ASN A 253 16.42 -3.82 -7.63
C ASN A 253 17.82 -3.33 -8.03
N VAL A 254 18.53 -2.65 -7.12
CA VAL A 254 19.89 -2.15 -7.36
C VAL A 254 20.84 -3.31 -7.70
N ALA A 255 20.78 -4.38 -6.93
CA ALA A 255 21.63 -5.54 -7.15
C ALA A 255 21.22 -6.36 -8.38
N PHE A 256 19.92 -6.53 -8.61
CA PHE A 256 19.41 -7.27 -9.77
C PHE A 256 19.86 -6.64 -11.10
N PHE A 257 19.60 -5.34 -11.33
CA PHE A 257 19.92 -4.70 -12.61
C PHE A 257 21.43 -4.60 -12.88
N ARG A 258 22.24 -4.42 -11.83
CA ARG A 258 23.70 -4.48 -11.97
C ARG A 258 24.17 -5.86 -12.40
N GLU A 259 23.65 -6.93 -11.77
CA GLU A 259 24.00 -8.30 -12.15
C GLU A 259 23.46 -8.68 -13.53
N TYR A 260 22.26 -8.19 -13.88
CA TYR A 260 21.64 -8.34 -15.19
C TYR A 260 22.52 -7.76 -16.31
N ALA A 261 23.01 -6.52 -16.13
CA ALA A 261 23.97 -5.89 -17.03
C ALA A 261 25.34 -6.59 -17.01
N ASN A 262 25.82 -7.06 -15.85
CA ASN A 262 27.11 -7.76 -15.71
C ASN A 262 27.16 -9.08 -16.50
N VAL A 263 26.03 -9.80 -16.62
CA VAL A 263 25.94 -10.99 -17.49
C VAL A 263 25.74 -10.63 -18.96
N GLY A 264 25.68 -9.35 -19.29
CA GLY A 264 25.60 -8.81 -20.65
C GLY A 264 24.20 -8.86 -21.25
N LEU A 265 23.16 -8.91 -20.42
CA LEU A 265 21.78 -8.74 -20.90
C LEU A 265 21.43 -7.25 -20.96
N THR A 266 20.65 -6.87 -21.97
CA THR A 266 20.18 -5.50 -22.19
C THR A 266 18.68 -5.48 -22.47
N ALA A 267 18.07 -4.30 -22.49
CA ALA A 267 16.68 -4.14 -22.90
C ALA A 267 16.41 -4.57 -24.35
N GLU A 268 17.44 -4.56 -25.22
CA GLU A 268 17.32 -5.05 -26.61
C GLU A 268 17.34 -6.57 -26.70
N ASP A 269 18.02 -7.23 -25.76
CA ASP A 269 18.12 -8.70 -25.72
C ASP A 269 16.90 -9.34 -25.05
N MET A 270 16.47 -8.80 -23.90
CA MET A 270 15.37 -9.33 -23.10
C MET A 270 14.82 -8.21 -22.20
N PRO A 271 13.83 -7.40 -22.64
CA PRO A 271 13.32 -6.30 -21.84
C PRO A 271 12.81 -6.76 -20.46
N VAL A 272 13.08 -5.95 -19.44
CA VAL A 272 12.50 -6.10 -18.11
C VAL A 272 11.33 -5.14 -17.99
N MET A 273 10.14 -5.66 -17.70
CA MET A 273 8.98 -4.90 -17.26
C MET A 273 8.93 -4.91 -15.73
N SER A 274 9.24 -3.77 -15.10
CA SER A 274 9.21 -3.63 -13.64
C SER A 274 7.91 -2.98 -13.17
N VAL A 275 7.42 -3.39 -12.00
CA VAL A 275 6.28 -2.72 -11.33
C VAL A 275 6.68 -2.05 -10.02
N SER A 276 7.98 -2.01 -9.71
CA SER A 276 8.50 -1.54 -8.42
C SER A 276 9.90 -0.90 -8.54
N ILE A 277 10.13 -0.15 -9.62
CA ILE A 277 11.33 0.72 -9.82
C ILE A 277 10.89 2.07 -10.35
N ALA A 278 11.37 3.14 -9.75
CA ALA A 278 11.13 4.49 -10.23
C ALA A 278 12.43 5.32 -10.29
N GLU A 279 12.31 6.62 -10.58
CA GLU A 279 13.41 7.54 -10.82
C GLU A 279 14.44 7.56 -9.67
N GLU A 280 14.01 7.34 -8.42
CA GLU A 280 14.86 7.34 -7.22
C GLU A 280 15.83 6.15 -7.16
N GLU A 281 15.44 4.97 -7.67
CA GLU A 281 16.32 3.81 -7.68
C GLU A 281 17.37 3.88 -8.79
N VAL A 282 17.14 4.65 -9.86
CA VAL A 282 18.04 4.73 -11.02
C VAL A 282 19.44 5.18 -10.62
N GLY A 283 19.56 6.17 -9.73
CA GLY A 283 20.86 6.61 -9.20
C GLY A 283 21.60 5.53 -8.41
N GLY A 284 20.85 4.67 -7.70
CA GLY A 284 21.40 3.50 -7.02
C GLY A 284 21.85 2.41 -7.99
N ILE A 285 21.09 2.15 -9.05
CA ILE A 285 21.39 1.14 -10.07
C ILE A 285 22.58 1.55 -10.94
N GLY A 286 22.64 2.83 -11.32
CA GLY A 286 23.50 3.37 -12.38
C GLY A 286 22.77 3.29 -13.72
N VAL A 287 22.53 4.44 -14.36
CA VAL A 287 21.70 4.55 -15.57
C VAL A 287 22.18 3.63 -16.69
N GLU A 288 23.49 3.43 -16.83
CA GLU A 288 24.10 2.54 -17.82
C GLU A 288 23.70 1.06 -17.68
N ASN A 289 23.18 0.66 -16.52
CA ASN A 289 22.74 -0.71 -16.25
C ASN A 289 21.24 -0.93 -16.48
N ILE A 290 20.47 0.15 -16.68
CA ILE A 290 19.00 0.10 -16.76
C ILE A 290 18.40 0.94 -17.88
N GLU A 291 19.20 1.71 -18.62
CA GLU A 291 18.75 2.43 -19.82
C GLU A 291 18.01 1.48 -20.79
N GLY A 292 16.87 1.94 -21.28
CA GLY A 292 15.99 1.22 -22.19
C GLY A 292 15.00 0.25 -21.51
N GLN A 293 15.19 -0.06 -20.23
CA GLN A 293 14.27 -0.94 -19.48
C GLN A 293 12.93 -0.26 -19.22
N LEU A 294 11.90 -1.07 -18.97
CA LEU A 294 10.53 -0.62 -18.83
C LEU A 294 10.07 -0.65 -17.38
N ALA A 295 9.20 0.29 -17.01
CA ALA A 295 8.44 0.21 -15.78
C ALA A 295 6.99 0.61 -16.00
N ALA A 296 6.07 -0.15 -15.40
CA ALA A 296 4.64 0.14 -15.41
C ALA A 296 4.26 0.90 -14.15
N TRP A 297 3.65 2.07 -14.33
CA TRP A 297 3.24 2.96 -13.26
C TRP A 297 2.03 3.79 -13.72
N ASN A 298 1.51 4.62 -12.84
CA ASN A 298 0.46 5.57 -13.12
C ASN A 298 0.98 7.01 -13.21
N TYR A 299 2.19 7.29 -12.72
CA TYR A 299 2.85 8.58 -12.87
C TYR A 299 4.34 8.46 -13.19
N TYR A 300 4.86 9.45 -13.94
CA TYR A 300 6.30 9.70 -14.11
C TYR A 300 6.56 11.19 -13.92
N GLN A 301 7.77 11.55 -13.48
CA GLN A 301 8.16 12.96 -13.40
C GLN A 301 7.98 13.72 -14.72
N THR A 302 8.06 13.00 -15.85
CA THR A 302 8.02 13.56 -17.20
C THR A 302 6.61 13.76 -17.77
N VAL A 303 5.54 13.44 -17.02
CA VAL A 303 4.15 13.66 -17.46
C VAL A 303 3.95 15.13 -17.85
N ASP A 304 3.47 15.38 -19.08
CA ASP A 304 3.28 16.75 -19.59
C ASP A 304 1.93 17.32 -19.15
N SER A 305 1.91 17.91 -17.96
CA SER A 305 0.74 18.63 -17.46
C SER A 305 1.13 19.87 -16.64
N PRO A 306 0.26 20.90 -16.57
CA PRO A 306 0.49 22.05 -15.70
C PRO A 306 0.55 21.68 -14.22
N ALA A 307 -0.28 20.72 -13.78
CA ALA A 307 -0.29 20.23 -12.41
C ALA A 307 1.03 19.54 -12.06
N ASN A 308 1.53 18.69 -12.96
CA ASN A 308 2.82 18.04 -12.76
C ASN A 308 3.99 19.04 -12.75
N THR A 309 3.98 20.00 -13.69
CA THR A 309 5.02 21.05 -13.72
C THR A 309 5.09 21.78 -12.37
N ALA A 310 3.94 22.16 -11.80
CA ALA A 310 3.89 22.83 -10.51
C ALA A 310 4.39 21.92 -9.36
N PHE A 311 3.95 20.66 -9.33
CA PHE A 311 4.39 19.68 -8.32
C PHE A 311 5.90 19.46 -8.35
N VAL A 312 6.48 19.18 -9.53
CA VAL A 312 7.92 18.95 -9.68
C VAL A 312 8.73 20.19 -9.33
N GLU A 313 8.28 21.38 -9.73
CA GLU A 313 8.94 22.65 -9.38
C GLU A 313 8.90 22.90 -7.87
N ALA A 314 7.75 22.71 -7.22
CA ALA A 314 7.60 22.88 -5.78
C ALA A 314 8.47 21.88 -5.00
N PHE A 315 8.45 20.61 -5.40
CA PHE A 315 9.24 19.56 -4.79
C PHE A 315 10.75 19.83 -4.91
N LYS A 316 11.22 20.19 -6.09
CA LYS A 316 12.64 20.53 -6.31
C LYS A 316 13.05 21.83 -5.61
N ALA A 317 12.15 22.79 -5.47
CA ALA A 317 12.42 24.03 -4.73
C ALA A 317 12.63 23.77 -3.23
N GLU A 318 11.85 22.85 -2.64
CA GLU A 318 11.93 22.51 -1.21
C GLU A 318 13.08 21.53 -0.92
N TYR A 319 13.21 20.46 -1.71
CA TYR A 319 14.10 19.33 -1.38
C TYR A 319 15.40 19.29 -2.19
N GLY A 320 15.53 20.13 -3.23
CA GLY A 320 16.73 20.30 -4.04
C GLY A 320 16.55 19.97 -5.51
N ALA A 321 17.26 20.69 -6.39
CA ALA A 321 17.10 20.62 -7.84
C ALA A 321 17.42 19.25 -8.46
N ASP A 322 18.29 18.47 -7.82
CA ASP A 322 18.70 17.14 -8.28
C ASP A 322 17.76 16.02 -7.79
N ARG A 323 16.77 16.34 -6.94
CA ARG A 323 15.78 15.38 -6.49
C ARG A 323 14.80 15.05 -7.61
N VAL A 324 14.33 13.82 -7.62
CA VAL A 324 13.33 13.31 -8.56
C VAL A 324 12.02 12.99 -7.84
N THR A 325 10.93 12.92 -8.62
CA THR A 325 9.62 12.46 -8.16
C THR A 325 9.25 11.13 -8.81
N SER A 326 8.48 10.29 -8.11
CA SER A 326 7.98 9.01 -8.61
C SER A 326 6.49 8.82 -8.29
N ASP A 327 5.92 7.73 -8.80
CA ASP A 327 4.49 7.42 -8.63
C ASP A 327 4.06 7.29 -7.16
N PRO A 328 4.71 6.47 -6.30
CA PRO A 328 4.33 6.40 -4.89
C PRO A 328 4.42 7.74 -4.15
N MET A 329 5.34 8.63 -4.56
CA MET A 329 5.42 9.98 -4.00
C MET A 329 4.21 10.83 -4.42
N GLU A 330 3.83 10.74 -5.68
CA GLU A 330 2.68 11.43 -6.25
C GLU A 330 1.38 10.94 -5.62
N ALA A 331 1.20 9.62 -5.49
CA ALA A 331 0.04 9.03 -4.81
C ALA A 331 -0.06 9.49 -3.34
N ALA A 332 1.08 9.67 -2.65
CA ALA A 332 1.12 10.17 -1.29
C ALA A 332 0.79 11.67 -1.19
N TYR A 333 1.26 12.46 -2.14
CA TYR A 333 0.86 13.85 -2.31
C TYR A 333 -0.65 13.97 -2.55
N ASN A 334 -1.19 13.15 -3.47
CA ASN A 334 -2.62 13.08 -3.77
C ASN A 334 -3.45 12.69 -2.56
N SER A 335 -2.95 11.75 -1.75
CA SER A 335 -3.64 11.29 -0.54
C SER A 335 -4.00 12.41 0.42
N VAL A 336 -3.09 13.35 0.64
CA VAL A 336 -3.32 14.48 1.55
C VAL A 336 -4.37 15.43 0.98
N HIS A 337 -4.32 15.72 -0.31
CA HIS A 337 -5.31 16.58 -0.99
C HIS A 337 -6.69 15.93 -1.05
N LEU A 338 -6.75 14.63 -1.34
CA LEU A 338 -7.97 13.84 -1.33
C LEU A 338 -8.58 13.77 0.07
N TRP A 339 -7.78 13.50 1.11
CA TRP A 339 -8.25 13.54 2.50
C TRP A 339 -8.81 14.92 2.87
N ALA A 340 -8.07 15.99 2.56
CA ALA A 340 -8.53 17.36 2.81
C ALA A 340 -9.86 17.66 2.11
N ALA A 341 -9.99 17.30 0.83
CA ALA A 341 -11.20 17.48 0.05
C ALA A 341 -12.39 16.66 0.61
N THR A 342 -12.15 15.43 1.06
CA THR A 342 -13.19 14.59 1.67
C THR A 342 -13.63 15.15 3.01
N VAL A 343 -12.72 15.61 3.86
CA VAL A 343 -13.05 16.25 5.15
C VAL A 343 -13.84 17.55 4.95
N GLU A 344 -13.47 18.37 3.95
CA GLU A 344 -14.21 19.57 3.58
C GLU A 344 -15.63 19.23 3.10
N LYS A 345 -15.78 18.20 2.27
CA LYS A 345 -17.07 17.71 1.79
C LYS A 345 -17.94 17.15 2.93
N ALA A 346 -17.33 16.42 3.85
CA ALA A 346 -17.99 15.87 5.04
C ALA A 346 -18.40 16.98 6.03
N GLY A 347 -17.63 18.07 6.07
CA GLY A 347 -17.77 19.08 7.12
C GLY A 347 -17.35 18.57 8.50
N SER A 348 -16.57 17.48 8.57
CA SER A 348 -16.26 16.73 9.79
C SER A 348 -14.96 15.95 9.64
N PHE A 349 -14.25 15.77 10.77
CA PHE A 349 -13.08 14.88 10.86
C PHE A 349 -13.43 13.48 11.40
N ALA A 350 -14.71 13.22 11.71
CA ALA A 350 -15.13 11.91 12.17
C ALA A 350 -14.99 10.88 11.03
N VAL A 351 -14.49 9.70 11.36
CA VAL A 351 -14.18 8.65 10.36
C VAL A 351 -15.41 8.25 9.56
N GLU A 352 -16.54 8.01 10.24
CA GLU A 352 -17.83 7.71 9.59
C GLU A 352 -18.28 8.78 8.59
N ASP A 353 -18.08 10.07 8.93
CA ASP A 353 -18.48 11.19 8.07
C ASP A 353 -17.56 11.31 6.85
N VAL A 354 -16.26 11.07 7.04
CA VAL A 354 -15.26 11.08 5.96
C VAL A 354 -15.51 9.93 4.99
N GLN A 355 -15.73 8.70 5.49
CA GLN A 355 -16.08 7.54 4.67
C GLN A 355 -17.38 7.80 3.87
N ALA A 356 -18.44 8.26 4.54
CA ALA A 356 -19.71 8.54 3.88
C ALA A 356 -19.64 9.68 2.83
N ALA A 357 -18.67 10.58 2.96
CA ALA A 357 -18.46 11.67 2.01
C ALA A 357 -17.50 11.30 0.86
N ALA A 358 -16.76 10.19 0.94
CA ALA A 358 -15.64 9.92 0.06
C ALA A 358 -16.01 9.74 -1.42
N ASP A 359 -17.17 9.15 -1.71
CA ASP A 359 -17.59 8.81 -3.08
C ASP A 359 -17.52 10.01 -4.04
N GLY A 360 -16.77 9.85 -5.14
CA GLY A 360 -16.64 10.86 -6.18
C GLY A 360 -15.84 12.11 -5.77
N VAL A 361 -15.16 12.12 -4.61
CA VAL A 361 -14.17 13.16 -4.31
C VAL A 361 -13.02 13.05 -5.30
N SER A 362 -12.64 14.17 -5.91
CA SER A 362 -11.64 14.21 -6.95
C SER A 362 -10.54 15.23 -6.69
N PHE A 363 -9.36 15.00 -7.24
CA PHE A 363 -8.23 15.93 -7.20
C PHE A 363 -7.59 16.05 -8.59
N ASP A 364 -7.33 17.28 -9.03
CA ASP A 364 -6.58 17.58 -10.26
C ASP A 364 -5.08 17.36 -9.99
N SER A 365 -4.67 16.10 -10.02
CA SER A 365 -3.36 15.64 -9.59
C SER A 365 -2.29 15.75 -10.68
N PRO A 366 -1.00 15.59 -10.33
CA PRO A 366 0.09 15.53 -11.30
C PRO A 366 -0.12 14.49 -12.41
N GLU A 367 -0.70 13.31 -12.11
CA GLU A 367 -0.96 12.26 -13.10
C GLU A 367 -2.20 12.49 -14.00
N GLY A 368 -3.00 13.50 -13.68
CA GLY A 368 -4.35 13.73 -14.23
C GLY A 368 -5.41 13.79 -13.12
N THR A 369 -6.69 13.99 -13.43
CA THR A 369 -7.71 13.96 -12.39
C THR A 369 -7.87 12.54 -11.83
N VAL A 370 -7.74 12.37 -10.52
CA VAL A 370 -8.04 11.13 -9.79
C VAL A 370 -9.36 11.28 -9.04
N VAL A 371 -10.12 10.19 -8.91
CA VAL A 371 -11.43 10.15 -8.25
C VAL A 371 -11.48 8.97 -7.30
N ILE A 372 -11.97 9.19 -6.07
CA ILE A 372 -12.23 8.12 -5.10
C ILE A 372 -13.51 7.36 -5.51
N ASP A 373 -13.38 6.04 -5.60
CA ASP A 373 -14.51 5.11 -5.62
C ASP A 373 -15.02 4.91 -4.18
N GLY A 374 -16.27 5.30 -3.92
CA GLY A 374 -16.87 5.20 -2.59
C GLY A 374 -17.22 3.78 -2.14
N ASP A 375 -17.31 2.82 -3.06
CA ASP A 375 -17.70 1.44 -2.73
C ASP A 375 -16.49 0.62 -2.24
N ASN A 376 -15.29 0.92 -2.71
CA ASN A 376 -14.06 0.17 -2.37
C ASN A 376 -12.89 1.04 -1.84
N HIS A 377 -13.06 2.36 -1.76
CA HIS A 377 -12.06 3.34 -1.29
C HIS A 377 -10.73 3.35 -2.07
N HIS A 378 -10.71 2.81 -3.29
CA HIS A 378 -9.59 2.97 -4.22
C HIS A 378 -9.79 4.24 -5.06
N VAL A 379 -8.77 4.60 -5.84
CA VAL A 379 -8.84 5.73 -6.76
C VAL A 379 -8.70 5.29 -8.21
N THR A 380 -9.35 6.01 -9.12
CA THR A 380 -9.11 5.86 -10.57
C THR A 380 -7.65 6.19 -10.90
N LYS A 381 -7.03 5.41 -11.78
CA LYS A 381 -5.61 5.59 -12.15
C LYS A 381 -5.43 5.50 -13.66
N THR A 382 -4.58 6.34 -14.23
CA THR A 382 -4.19 6.20 -15.66
C THR A 382 -3.03 5.23 -15.73
N ALA A 383 -3.15 4.11 -16.46
CA ALA A 383 -2.05 3.17 -16.60
C ALA A 383 -1.03 3.70 -17.61
N ARG A 384 0.26 3.59 -17.30
CA ARG A 384 1.36 4.02 -18.15
C ARG A 384 2.48 2.99 -18.18
N ILE A 385 3.12 2.86 -19.33
CA ILE A 385 4.38 2.16 -19.49
C ILE A 385 5.44 3.21 -19.83
N GLY A 386 6.49 3.24 -19.04
CA GLY A 386 7.59 4.18 -19.13
C GLY A 386 8.86 3.45 -19.52
N ARG A 387 9.69 4.12 -20.31
CA ARG A 387 11.05 3.68 -20.62
C ARG A 387 12.05 4.57 -19.90
N ILE A 388 13.05 3.97 -19.25
CA ILE A 388 14.14 4.70 -18.62
C ILE A 388 15.12 5.16 -19.71
N ASP A 389 15.35 6.47 -19.82
CA ASP A 389 16.29 7.05 -20.78
C ASP A 389 17.62 7.46 -20.12
N ALA A 390 18.59 7.90 -20.92
CA ALA A 390 19.96 8.20 -20.49
C ALA A 390 20.10 9.33 -19.44
N ASP A 391 19.07 10.16 -19.26
CA ASP A 391 19.03 11.17 -18.19
C ASP A 391 18.55 10.60 -16.84
N GLY A 392 18.20 9.32 -16.82
CA GLY A 392 17.74 8.59 -15.63
C GLY A 392 16.27 8.80 -15.30
N LEU A 393 15.49 9.41 -16.19
CA LEU A 393 14.05 9.60 -16.03
C LEU A 393 13.25 8.58 -16.85
N LEU A 394 12.02 8.34 -16.43
CA LEU A 394 11.07 7.53 -17.18
C LEU A 394 10.26 8.41 -18.13
N TYR A 395 10.10 7.97 -19.37
CA TYR A 395 9.28 8.63 -20.39
C TYR A 395 8.17 7.69 -20.85
N THR A 396 6.93 8.17 -20.85
CA THR A 396 5.77 7.41 -21.31
C THR A 396 5.95 6.95 -22.75
N VAL A 397 5.89 5.63 -22.97
CA VAL A 397 5.85 5.00 -24.31
C VAL A 397 4.48 4.43 -24.65
N TRP A 398 3.64 4.20 -23.63
CA TRP A 398 2.24 3.80 -23.76
C TRP A 398 1.46 4.34 -22.57
N GLU A 399 0.20 4.71 -22.78
CA GLU A 399 -0.75 5.01 -21.71
C GLU A 399 -2.16 4.55 -22.10
N SER A 400 -2.99 4.25 -21.10
CA SER A 400 -4.39 3.89 -21.33
C SER A 400 -5.18 5.07 -21.93
N ASP A 401 -6.26 4.77 -22.67
CA ASP A 401 -7.13 5.79 -23.30
C ASP A 401 -7.73 6.80 -22.30
N GLY A 402 -7.76 6.43 -21.02
CA GLY A 402 -8.13 7.29 -19.91
C GLY A 402 -7.90 6.59 -18.57
N PRO A 403 -8.34 7.20 -17.46
CA PRO A 403 -8.31 6.59 -16.15
C PRO A 403 -9.10 5.28 -16.12
N ILE A 404 -8.54 4.27 -15.46
CA ILE A 404 -9.11 2.95 -15.26
C ILE A 404 -9.77 2.93 -13.88
N GLU A 405 -11.03 2.48 -13.83
CA GLU A 405 -11.75 2.25 -12.59
C GLU A 405 -11.09 1.12 -11.78
N PRO A 406 -10.97 1.24 -10.45
CA PRO A 406 -10.36 0.21 -9.64
C PRO A 406 -11.23 -1.05 -9.60
N ASP A 407 -10.61 -2.21 -9.87
CA ASP A 407 -11.23 -3.52 -9.70
C ASP A 407 -10.29 -4.39 -8.85
N PRO A 408 -10.25 -4.16 -7.52
CA PRO A 408 -9.29 -4.83 -6.66
C PRO A 408 -9.51 -6.34 -6.58
N PHE A 409 -10.70 -6.84 -6.89
CA PHE A 409 -11.04 -8.26 -6.87
C PHE A 409 -11.02 -8.93 -8.25
N LEU A 410 -10.68 -8.17 -9.30
CA LEU A 410 -10.64 -8.64 -10.69
C LEU A 410 -11.97 -9.25 -11.17
N GLU A 411 -13.10 -8.72 -10.71
CA GLU A 411 -14.44 -9.20 -11.08
C GLU A 411 -14.73 -9.06 -12.57
N GLY A 412 -14.06 -8.12 -13.26
CA GLY A 412 -14.16 -7.91 -14.70
C GLY A 412 -13.40 -8.94 -15.56
N TYR A 413 -12.66 -9.87 -14.95
CA TYR A 413 -11.76 -10.78 -15.63
C TYR A 413 -12.14 -12.24 -15.41
N ASP A 414 -12.77 -12.87 -16.42
CA ASP A 414 -13.23 -14.28 -16.35
C ASP A 414 -12.11 -15.26 -15.96
N TRP A 415 -10.85 -14.99 -16.36
CA TRP A 415 -9.69 -15.82 -16.04
C TRP A 415 -9.22 -15.67 -14.58
N ALA A 416 -9.62 -14.61 -13.88
CA ALA A 416 -9.27 -14.35 -12.50
C ALA A 416 -10.31 -14.89 -11.50
N ALA A 417 -11.40 -15.50 -11.98
CA ALA A 417 -12.52 -15.92 -11.13
C ALA A 417 -12.08 -16.77 -9.91
N ASP A 418 -11.12 -17.68 -10.08
CA ASP A 418 -10.64 -18.55 -9.00
C ASP A 418 -9.64 -17.85 -8.03
N LEU A 419 -9.11 -16.68 -8.38
CA LEU A 419 -8.22 -15.88 -7.53
C LEU A 419 -8.98 -15.03 -6.50
N SER A 420 -10.23 -14.66 -6.83
CA SER A 420 -11.09 -13.79 -6.01
C SER A 420 -11.75 -14.49 -4.80
N VAL A 421 -11.63 -15.82 -4.67
CA VAL A 421 -12.46 -16.63 -3.75
C VAL A 421 -11.75 -17.04 -2.45
N THR A 422 -10.51 -16.62 -2.25
CA THR A 422 -9.78 -16.90 -1.00
C THR A 422 -9.95 -15.77 0.02
N GLU A 423 -11.07 -15.82 0.77
CA GLU A 423 -11.22 -15.16 2.09
C GLU A 423 -10.40 -15.86 3.19
#